data_AF-A0A1W9TNT4-F1
#
_entry.id   AF-A0A1W9TNT4-F1
#
_cell.length_a   1.000
_cell.length_b   1.000
_cell.length_c   1.000
_cell.angle_alpha   90.00
_cell.angle_beta   90.00
_cell.angle_gamma   90.00
#
_symmetry.space_group_name_H-M   'P 1'
#
loop_
_entity.id
_entity.type
_entity.pdbx_description
1 polymer ?
#
loop_
_entity_poly.entity_id
_entity_poly.type
_entity_poly.pdbx_seq_one_letter_code
_entity_poly.pdbx_strand_id
1 'polypeptide(L)'
;MVNIENKIIDYLNSIELDITHDIGHIMRVTFNARKIAEKEGGNIEIITYSALLHDIAKKDEVEGKIKDHAIEGAHRAEELLNKYNYKNSSDVAFCIASHKSKNNRKRYGIGESENYRRVL
;
A
#
# COMPACT_ATOMS: atom_id res chain seq x y z
N MET A 1 9.05 3.35 -21.15
CA MET A 1 8.02 3.15 -20.11
C MET A 1 8.70 3.38 -18.78
N VAL A 2 8.30 4.42 -18.03
CA VAL A 2 8.85 4.57 -16.68
C VAL A 2 8.18 3.53 -15.79
N ASN A 3 8.99 2.64 -15.21
CA ASN A 3 8.49 1.62 -14.29
C ASN A 3 7.98 2.31 -13.01
N ILE A 4 6.66 2.26 -12.77
CA ILE A 4 6.03 2.86 -11.57
C ILE A 4 6.64 2.22 -10.31
N GLU A 5 6.98 0.94 -10.35
CA GLU A 5 7.66 0.24 -9.26
C GLU A 5 8.98 0.93 -8.88
N ASN A 6 9.81 1.30 -9.89
CA ASN A 6 11.07 1.99 -9.62
C ASN A 6 10.83 3.37 -9.00
N LYS A 7 9.83 4.12 -9.48
CA LYS A 7 9.46 5.42 -8.88
C LYS A 7 9.00 5.29 -7.42
N ILE A 8 8.33 4.19 -7.08
CA ILE A 8 7.94 3.89 -5.69
C ILE A 8 9.19 3.58 -4.88
N ILE A 9 10.08 2.73 -5.37
CA ILE A 9 11.33 2.37 -4.67
C ILE A 9 12.22 3.62 -4.46
N ASP A 10 12.36 4.47 -5.48
CA ASP A 10 13.10 5.73 -5.39
C ASP A 10 12.48 6.66 -4.34
N TYR A 11 11.15 6.75 -4.30
CA TYR A 11 10.44 7.49 -3.26
C TYR A 11 10.68 6.91 -1.86
N LEU A 12 10.60 5.58 -1.70
CA LEU A 12 10.83 4.90 -0.42
C LEU A 12 12.27 5.09 0.08
N ASN A 13 13.25 5.10 -0.81
CA ASN A 13 14.65 5.40 -0.48
C ASN A 13 14.89 6.88 -0.13
N SER A 14 13.98 7.78 -0.55
CA SER A 14 14.09 9.21 -0.29
C SER A 14 13.47 9.65 1.05
N ILE A 15 12.69 8.77 1.69
CA ILE A 15 12.04 9.03 2.98
C ILE A 15 12.76 8.30 4.12
N GLU A 16 12.64 8.85 5.33
CA GLU A 16 13.18 8.22 6.53
C GLU A 16 12.18 7.19 7.07
N LEU A 17 12.56 5.90 6.99
CA LEU A 17 11.81 4.76 7.50
C LEU A 17 12.26 4.41 8.94
N ASP A 18 11.38 3.79 9.73
CA ASP A 18 11.68 3.29 11.08
C ASP A 18 12.60 2.04 11.01
N ILE A 19 13.44 1.87 12.03
CA ILE A 19 14.34 0.74 12.31
C ILE A 19 13.69 -0.64 12.09
N THR A 20 12.39 -0.79 12.36
CA THR A 20 11.64 -2.06 12.19
C THR A 20 10.94 -2.20 10.83
N HIS A 21 10.87 -1.12 10.06
CA HIS A 21 10.22 -1.01 8.75
C HIS A 21 11.22 -0.54 7.68
N ASP A 22 12.47 -0.99 7.80
CA ASP A 22 13.51 -0.69 6.83
C ASP A 22 13.13 -1.21 5.43
N ILE A 23 13.79 -0.68 4.39
CA ILE A 23 13.52 -1.10 3.01
C ILE A 23 13.66 -2.63 2.85
N GLY A 24 14.49 -3.28 3.67
CA GLY A 24 14.63 -4.73 3.70
C GLY A 24 13.34 -5.44 4.12
N HIS A 25 12.65 -4.97 5.16
CA HIS A 25 11.33 -5.46 5.56
C HIS A 25 10.34 -5.36 4.39
N ILE A 26 10.21 -4.16 3.81
CA ILE A 26 9.27 -3.90 2.70
C ILE A 26 9.54 -4.85 1.53
N MET A 27 10.80 -4.99 1.12
CA MET A 27 11.16 -5.85 -0.01
C MET A 27 10.88 -7.34 0.24
N ARG A 28 11.08 -7.84 1.48
CA ARG A 28 10.72 -9.23 1.83
C ARG A 28 9.22 -9.46 1.77
N VAL A 29 8.42 -8.53 2.29
CA VAL A 29 6.94 -8.59 2.23
C VAL A 29 6.48 -8.58 0.77
N THR A 30 6.99 -7.65 -0.04
CA THR A 30 6.67 -7.56 -1.48
C THR A 30 7.04 -8.82 -2.25
N PHE A 31 8.21 -9.41 -1.99
CA PHE A 31 8.62 -10.65 -2.62
C PHE A 31 7.64 -11.80 -2.32
N ASN A 32 7.27 -11.98 -1.05
CA ASN A 32 6.32 -13.02 -0.65
C ASN A 32 4.93 -12.77 -1.21
N ALA A 33 4.44 -11.53 -1.19
CA ALA A 33 3.14 -11.15 -1.72
C ALA A 33 3.04 -11.44 -3.23
N ARG A 34 4.09 -11.13 -4.01
CA ARG A 34 4.18 -11.49 -5.43
C ARG A 34 4.13 -12.99 -5.66
N LYS A 35 4.87 -13.77 -4.86
CA LYS A 35 4.88 -15.24 -4.97
C LYS A 35 3.51 -15.86 -4.68
N ILE A 36 2.75 -15.29 -3.75
CA ILE A 36 1.39 -15.72 -3.47
C ILE A 36 0.47 -15.31 -4.63
N ALA A 37 0.54 -14.07 -5.11
CA ALA A 37 -0.25 -13.58 -6.24
C ALA A 37 -0.07 -14.44 -7.51
N GLU A 38 1.17 -14.80 -7.82
CA GLU A 38 1.53 -15.68 -8.95
C GLU A 38 0.86 -17.06 -8.86
N LYS A 39 0.70 -17.60 -7.63
CA LYS A 39 0.12 -18.93 -7.41
C LYS A 39 -1.40 -18.91 -7.32
N GLU A 40 -1.96 -17.89 -6.68
CA GLU A 40 -3.40 -17.79 -6.38
C GLU A 40 -4.18 -17.00 -7.45
N GLY A 41 -3.49 -16.42 -8.46
CA GLY A 41 -4.13 -15.69 -9.56
C GLY A 41 -4.52 -14.25 -9.22
N GLY A 42 -3.88 -13.64 -8.22
CA GLY A 42 -4.12 -12.24 -7.85
C GLY A 42 -3.50 -11.24 -8.83
N ASN A 43 -4.01 -10.00 -8.84
CA ASN A 43 -3.42 -8.94 -9.66
C ASN A 43 -2.02 -8.56 -9.12
N ILE A 44 -0.97 -9.03 -9.80
CA ILE A 44 0.43 -8.88 -9.38
C ILE A 44 0.79 -7.42 -9.18
N GLU A 45 0.33 -6.52 -10.04
CA GLU A 45 0.70 -5.10 -9.99
C GLU A 45 0.08 -4.41 -8.76
N ILE A 46 -1.23 -4.60 -8.54
CA ILE A 46 -1.93 -4.05 -7.37
C ILE A 46 -1.33 -4.60 -6.07
N ILE A 47 -1.08 -5.92 -6.02
CA ILE A 47 -0.51 -6.57 -4.83
C ILE A 47 0.91 -6.07 -4.57
N THR A 48 1.72 -5.91 -5.61
CA THR A 48 3.09 -5.39 -5.49
C THR A 48 3.09 -3.98 -4.93
N TYR A 49 2.27 -3.08 -5.48
CA TYR A 49 2.24 -1.68 -5.05
C TYR A 49 1.63 -1.53 -3.65
N SER A 50 0.63 -2.36 -3.32
CA SER A 50 0.07 -2.43 -1.97
C SER A 50 1.13 -2.86 -0.96
N ALA A 51 1.91 -3.91 -1.26
CA ALA A 51 2.95 -4.40 -0.38
C ALA A 51 4.11 -3.40 -0.23
N LEU A 52 4.52 -2.72 -1.30
CA LEU A 52 5.55 -1.69 -1.23
C LEU A 52 5.15 -0.49 -0.35
N LEU A 53 3.87 -0.14 -0.33
CA LEU A 53 3.37 1.08 0.30
C LEU A 53 2.60 0.84 1.62
N HIS A 54 2.45 -0.40 2.07
CA HIS A 54 1.53 -0.74 3.17
C HIS A 54 1.77 0.03 4.48
N ASP A 55 3.05 0.32 4.78
CA ASP A 55 3.48 1.00 6.01
C ASP A 55 4.06 2.40 5.76
N ILE A 56 3.74 3.04 4.63
CA ILE A 56 4.24 4.38 4.25
C ILE A 56 3.97 5.48 5.31
N ALA A 57 2.95 5.31 6.15
CA ALA A 57 2.58 6.25 7.22
C ALA A 57 2.99 5.77 8.63
N LYS A 58 3.70 4.64 8.75
CA LYS A 58 3.95 3.98 10.04
C LYS A 58 4.77 4.85 10.99
N LYS A 59 5.77 5.55 10.48
CA LYS A 59 6.62 6.47 11.27
C LYS A 59 5.79 7.54 11.97
N ASP A 60 4.85 8.17 11.26
CA ASP A 60 4.01 9.22 11.84
C ASP A 60 3.06 8.68 12.93
N GLU A 61 2.67 7.41 12.86
CA GLU A 61 1.90 6.76 13.93
C GLU A 61 2.77 6.54 15.17
N VAL A 62 4.01 6.07 14.99
CA VAL A 62 4.98 5.89 16.09
C VAL A 62 5.31 7.22 16.76
N GLU A 63 5.42 8.30 15.99
CA GLU A 63 5.65 9.65 16.49
C GLU A 63 4.38 10.32 17.06
N GLY A 64 3.22 9.66 16.99
CA GLY A 64 1.95 10.16 17.52
C GLY A 64 1.30 11.28 16.71
N LYS A 65 1.76 11.53 15.49
CA LYS A 65 1.20 12.55 14.57
C LYS A 65 -0.13 12.12 13.96
N ILE A 66 -0.32 10.82 13.77
CA ILE A 66 -1.54 10.22 13.25
C ILE A 66 -2.02 9.08 14.15
N LYS A 67 -3.29 8.68 14.01
CA LYS A 67 -3.91 7.64 14.84
C LYS A 67 -3.88 6.24 14.23
N ASP A 68 -3.81 6.14 12.91
CA ASP A 68 -3.90 4.86 12.20
C ASP A 68 -3.13 4.91 10.88
N HIS A 69 -1.95 4.29 10.84
CA HIS A 69 -1.10 4.28 9.64
C HIS A 69 -1.75 3.58 8.45
N ALA A 70 -2.66 2.62 8.67
CA ALA A 70 -3.29 1.92 7.55
C ALA A 70 -4.24 2.84 6.77
N ILE A 71 -4.97 3.73 7.48
CA ILE A 71 -5.88 4.70 6.85
C ILE A 71 -5.10 5.81 6.18
N GLU A 72 -4.18 6.43 6.93
CA GLU A 72 -3.34 7.50 6.40
C GLU A 72 -2.45 7.02 5.25
N GLY A 73 -1.88 5.82 5.39
CA GLY A 73 -1.03 5.21 4.38
C GLY A 73 -1.77 4.91 3.09
N ALA A 74 -3.05 4.51 3.18
CA ALA A 74 -3.89 4.33 2.01
C ALA A 74 -4.11 5.66 1.25
N HIS A 75 -4.38 6.77 1.96
CA HIS A 75 -4.54 8.08 1.33
C HIS A 75 -3.25 8.52 0.65
N ARG A 76 -2.10 8.39 1.33
CA ARG A 76 -0.79 8.75 0.77
C ARG A 76 -0.41 7.90 -0.44
N ALA A 77 -0.69 6.60 -0.39
CA ALA A 77 -0.45 5.69 -1.50
C ALA A 77 -1.31 6.05 -2.71
N GLU A 78 -2.59 6.35 -2.51
CA GLU A 78 -3.50 6.77 -3.58
C GLU A 78 -3.00 8.06 -4.25
N GLU A 79 -2.65 9.07 -3.46
CA GLU A 79 -2.10 10.34 -3.95
C GLU A 79 -0.79 10.15 -4.72
N LEU A 80 0.14 9.34 -4.20
CA LEU A 80 1.43 9.06 -4.84
C LEU A 80 1.23 8.37 -6.19
N LEU A 81 0.37 7.34 -6.25
CA LEU A 81 0.08 6.58 -7.45
C LEU A 81 -0.67 7.42 -8.48
N ASN A 82 -1.57 8.30 -8.05
CA ASN A 82 -2.23 9.28 -8.91
C ASN A 82 -1.22 10.25 -9.55
N LYS A 83 -0.23 10.75 -8.78
CA LYS A 83 0.88 11.56 -9.33
C LYS A 83 1.69 10.81 -10.38
N TYR A 84 1.73 9.47 -10.31
CA TYR A 84 2.38 8.62 -11.29
C TYR A 84 1.45 8.18 -12.45
N ASN A 85 0.21 8.68 -12.48
CA ASN A 85 -0.84 8.31 -13.45
C ASN A 85 -1.21 6.82 -13.43
N TYR A 86 -1.13 6.18 -12.26
CA TYR A 86 -1.57 4.80 -12.10
C TYR A 86 -3.09 4.71 -11.97
N LYS A 87 -3.74 3.92 -12.82
CA LYS A 87 -5.21 3.87 -12.92
C LYS A 87 -5.91 3.13 -11.78
N ASN A 88 -5.24 2.19 -11.14
CA ASN A 88 -5.81 1.36 -10.06
C ASN A 88 -5.31 1.81 -8.67
N SER A 89 -5.01 3.11 -8.52
CA SER A 89 -4.53 3.70 -7.27
C SER A 89 -5.51 3.46 -6.11
N SER A 90 -6.81 3.53 -6.37
CA SER A 90 -7.87 3.25 -5.38
C SER A 90 -7.90 1.80 -4.91
N ASP A 91 -7.61 0.83 -5.79
CA ASP A 91 -7.55 -0.59 -5.43
C ASP A 91 -6.35 -0.86 -4.50
N VAL A 92 -5.21 -0.23 -4.80
CA VAL A 92 -4.02 -0.28 -3.93
C VAL A 92 -4.33 0.33 -2.57
N ALA A 93 -4.95 1.51 -2.55
CA ALA A 93 -5.34 2.19 -1.31
C ALA A 93 -6.29 1.32 -0.47
N PHE A 94 -7.23 0.63 -1.09
CA PHE A 94 -8.13 -0.29 -0.40
C PHE A 94 -7.41 -1.49 0.24
N CYS A 95 -6.46 -2.10 -0.48
CA CYS A 95 -5.63 -3.16 0.07
C CYS A 95 -4.85 -2.67 1.30
N ILE A 96 -4.25 -1.48 1.21
CA ILE A 96 -3.51 -0.86 2.31
C ILE A 96 -4.45 -0.54 3.48
N ALA A 97 -5.60 0.09 3.27
CA ALA A 97 -6.53 0.37 4.35
C ALA A 97 -6.99 -0.91 5.09
N SER A 98 -7.04 -2.04 4.38
CA SER A 98 -7.53 -3.32 4.90
C SER A 98 -6.51 -4.15 5.68
N HIS A 99 -5.20 -3.88 5.56
CA HIS A 99 -4.17 -4.83 6.00
C HIS A 99 -4.12 -5.02 7.53
N LYS A 100 -4.51 -3.99 8.29
CA LYS A 100 -4.48 -4.01 9.76
C LYS A 100 -5.77 -4.52 10.41
N SER A 101 -6.93 -4.18 9.85
CA SER A 101 -8.23 -4.58 10.42
C SER A 101 -9.36 -4.48 9.40
N LYS A 102 -10.31 -5.43 9.46
CA LYS A 102 -11.53 -5.41 8.66
C LYS A 102 -12.35 -4.13 8.85
N ASN A 103 -12.27 -3.50 10.03
CA ASN A 103 -13.00 -2.27 10.34
C ASN A 103 -12.41 -1.02 9.65
N ASN A 104 -11.16 -1.08 9.18
CA ASN A 104 -10.52 0.07 8.56
C ASN A 104 -11.07 0.40 7.16
N ARG A 105 -11.65 -0.58 6.45
CA ARG A 105 -12.36 -0.34 5.18
C ARG A 105 -13.48 0.68 5.30
N LYS A 106 -14.30 0.55 6.35
CA LYS A 106 -15.38 1.49 6.65
C LYS A 106 -14.85 2.88 7.02
N ARG A 107 -13.71 2.93 7.72
CA ARG A 107 -13.08 4.17 8.19
C ARG A 107 -12.39 4.95 7.07
N TYR A 108 -11.90 4.28 6.04
CA TYR A 108 -11.33 4.92 4.84
C TYR A 108 -12.40 5.63 3.99
N GLY A 109 -13.70 5.34 4.21
CA GLY A 109 -14.80 6.01 3.51
C GLY A 109 -15.29 5.30 2.26
N ILE A 110 -14.87 4.05 2.03
CA ILE A 110 -15.42 3.24 0.95
C ILE A 110 -16.68 2.55 1.49
N GLY A 111 -17.85 3.10 1.19
CA GLY A 111 -19.13 2.38 1.30
C GLY A 111 -19.02 1.07 0.51
N GLU A 112 -19.83 0.06 0.84
CA GLU A 112 -19.80 -1.31 0.27
C GLU A 112 -19.96 -1.37 -1.27
N SER A 113 -19.04 -0.78 -2.04
CA SER A 113 -19.12 -0.76 -3.48
C SER A 113 -18.61 -2.10 -4.00
N GLU A 114 -19.42 -2.72 -4.85
CA GLU A 114 -19.18 -4.06 -5.39
C GLU A 114 -17.84 -4.19 -6.11
N ASN A 115 -17.22 -3.07 -6.52
CA ASN A 115 -15.92 -3.05 -7.18
C ASN A 115 -14.79 -3.62 -6.31
N TYR A 116 -14.82 -3.44 -4.98
CA TYR A 116 -13.73 -3.89 -4.10
C TYR A 116 -13.82 -5.37 -3.71
N ARG A 117 -14.91 -6.07 -4.05
CA ARG A 117 -15.05 -7.52 -3.81
C ARG A 117 -14.17 -8.37 -4.75
N ARG A 118 -13.53 -7.77 -5.76
CA ARG A 118 -12.71 -8.47 -6.77
C ARG A 118 -11.20 -8.31 -6.59
N VAL A 119 -10.74 -7.54 -5.60
CA VAL A 119 -9.32 -7.17 -5.47
C VAL A 119 -8.47 -8.22 -4.73
N LEU A 120 -9.11 -9.20 -4.08
CA LEU A 120 -8.49 -10.35 -3.43
C LEU A 120 -9.28 -11.62 -3.79
#